data_AF-A0A2N5I9W7-F1
#
_entry.id   AF-A0A2N5I9W7-F1
#
_cell.length_a   1.000
_cell.length_b   1.000
_cell.length_c   1.000
_cell.angle_alpha   90.00
_cell.angle_beta   90.00
_cell.angle_gamma   90.00
#
_symmetry.space_group_name_H-M   'P 1'
#
loop_
_entity.id
_entity.type
_entity.pdbx_description
1 polymer ?
#
loop_
_entity_poly.entity_id
_entity_poly.type
_entity_poly.pdbx_seq_one_letter_code
_entity_poly.pdbx_strand_id
1 'polypeptide(L)'
;MNNITIEVTIAGDFSTYDGLWAEAEKLPKTARQQFMKALDSVKKHLAAEKIYFLSSGAFSGTTFGYLFVTATKAVLTEVKPFGKVKPHEIKYSDYTELDHDILKALGITATVIELKKPGIFGSKKNKITHIPQRDFDDIYKFINMQMN
;
A
#
# COMPACT_ATOMS: atom_id res chain seq x y z
N MET A 1 14.25 -19.50 -0.80
CA MET A 1 13.16 -18.52 -0.61
C MET A 1 13.07 -17.74 -1.89
N ASN A 2 12.02 -17.95 -2.70
CA ASN A 2 11.89 -17.27 -3.99
C ASN A 2 11.44 -15.83 -3.74
N ASN A 3 12.30 -14.89 -4.14
CA ASN A 3 12.02 -13.46 -4.12
C ASN A 3 10.93 -13.18 -5.14
N ILE A 4 9.69 -13.05 -4.66
CA ILE A 4 8.58 -12.56 -5.47
C ILE A 4 8.77 -11.04 -5.58
N THR A 5 9.40 -10.60 -6.67
CA THR A 5 9.36 -9.21 -7.10
C THR A 5 8.14 -9.07 -7.99
N ILE A 6 7.04 -8.56 -7.42
CA ILE A 6 5.88 -8.17 -8.20
C ILE A 6 6.11 -6.71 -8.59
N GLU A 7 6.48 -6.49 -9.84
CA GLU A 7 6.47 -5.16 -10.45
C GLU A 7 5.10 -4.98 -11.09
N VAL A 8 4.25 -4.14 -10.51
CA VAL A 8 3.05 -3.63 -11.18
C VAL A 8 3.27 -2.15 -11.44
N THR A 9 3.80 -1.84 -12.62
CA THR A 9 3.78 -0.48 -13.17
C THR A 9 2.42 -0.27 -13.81
N ILE A 10 1.64 0.69 -13.32
CA ILE A 10 0.39 1.10 -13.98
C ILE A 10 0.78 2.03 -15.13
N ALA A 11 0.66 1.55 -16.37
CA ALA A 11 0.74 2.38 -17.57
C ALA A 11 -0.65 2.98 -17.86
N GLY A 12 -0.92 4.16 -17.31
CA GLY A 12 -2.19 4.88 -17.43
C GLY A 12 -2.55 5.64 -16.15
N ASP A 13 -3.44 6.64 -16.25
CA ASP A 13 -3.76 7.56 -15.13
C ASP A 13 -4.19 6.85 -13.82
N PHE A 14 -4.77 5.64 -13.90
CA PHE A 14 -5.13 4.77 -12.77
C PHE A 14 -5.56 3.38 -13.25
N SER A 15 -5.60 2.40 -12.35
CA SER A 15 -6.27 1.09 -12.50
C SER A 15 -7.62 1.04 -11.76
N THR A 16 -8.47 0.06 -12.10
CA THR A 16 -9.66 -0.30 -11.31
C THR A 16 -9.47 -1.68 -10.67
N TYR A 17 -10.33 -2.04 -9.71
CA TYR A 17 -10.32 -3.39 -9.12
C TYR A 17 -10.43 -4.48 -10.20
N ASP A 18 -11.41 -4.36 -11.09
CA ASP A 18 -11.63 -5.34 -12.17
C ASP A 18 -10.45 -5.36 -13.16
N GLY A 19 -9.83 -4.21 -13.42
CA GLY A 19 -8.61 -4.11 -14.23
C GLY A 19 -7.44 -4.88 -13.60
N LEU A 20 -7.19 -4.67 -12.30
CA LEU A 20 -6.15 -5.43 -11.58
C LEU A 20 -6.46 -6.93 -11.52
N TRP A 21 -7.73 -7.30 -11.39
CA TRP A 21 -8.15 -8.70 -11.42
C TRP A 21 -7.83 -9.35 -12.77
N ALA A 22 -8.19 -8.70 -13.87
CA ALA A 22 -7.89 -9.19 -15.22
C ALA A 22 -6.38 -9.32 -15.48
N GLU A 23 -5.55 -8.41 -14.97
CA GLU A 23 -4.09 -8.54 -15.03
C GLU A 23 -3.57 -9.69 -14.15
N ALA A 24 -4.17 -9.90 -12.97
CA ALA A 24 -3.80 -10.99 -12.08
C ALA A 24 -4.00 -12.37 -12.73
N GLU A 25 -5.05 -12.53 -13.55
CA GLU A 25 -5.37 -13.80 -14.23
C GLU A 25 -4.30 -14.24 -15.23
N LYS A 26 -3.51 -13.29 -15.76
CA LYS A 26 -2.41 -13.50 -16.70
C LYS A 26 -1.11 -13.96 -16.01
N LEU A 27 -1.02 -13.83 -14.68
CA LEU A 27 0.17 -14.21 -13.92
C LEU A 27 0.36 -15.75 -13.87
N PRO A 28 1.61 -16.24 -13.68
CA PRO A 28 1.86 -17.65 -13.42
C PRO A 28 1.06 -18.18 -12.22
N LYS A 29 0.63 -19.44 -12.28
CA LYS A 29 -0.34 -20.06 -11.34
C LYS A 29 -0.11 -19.69 -9.87
N THR A 30 1.11 -19.81 -9.37
CA THR A 30 1.45 -19.53 -7.97
C THR A 30 1.30 -18.05 -7.61
N ALA A 31 1.85 -17.15 -8.43
CA ALA A 31 1.75 -15.70 -8.23
C ALA A 31 0.30 -15.23 -8.36
N ARG A 32 -0.42 -15.74 -9.36
CA ARG A 32 -1.85 -15.50 -9.57
C ARG A 32 -2.67 -15.86 -8.33
N GLN A 33 -2.51 -17.06 -7.79
CA GLN A 33 -3.28 -17.50 -6.61
C GLN A 33 -3.04 -16.60 -5.40
N GLN A 34 -1.78 -16.22 -5.15
CA GLN A 34 -1.45 -15.35 -4.03
C GLN A 34 -2.03 -13.94 -4.22
N PHE A 35 -1.91 -13.37 -5.42
CA PHE A 35 -2.37 -12.01 -5.68
C PHE A 35 -3.90 -11.91 -5.77
N MET A 36 -4.58 -12.86 -6.42
CA MET A 36 -6.05 -12.92 -6.42
C MET A 36 -6.60 -13.07 -5.00
N LYS A 37 -5.98 -13.90 -4.15
CA LYS A 37 -6.35 -14.00 -2.73
C LYS A 37 -6.21 -12.65 -2.01
N ALA A 38 -5.17 -11.88 -2.33
CA ALA A 38 -5.02 -10.54 -1.79
C ALA A 38 -6.12 -9.61 -2.29
N LEU A 39 -6.38 -9.57 -3.60
CA LEU A 39 -7.45 -8.76 -4.21
C LEU A 39 -8.82 -9.09 -3.61
N ASP A 40 -9.17 -10.36 -3.44
CA ASP A 40 -10.42 -10.78 -2.80
C ASP A 40 -10.59 -10.16 -1.40
N SER A 41 -9.51 -10.09 -0.61
CA SER A 41 -9.55 -9.54 0.74
C SER A 41 -9.79 -8.03 0.78
N VAL A 42 -9.45 -7.31 -0.29
CA VAL A 42 -9.60 -5.85 -0.39
C VAL A 42 -10.70 -5.41 -1.35
N LYS A 43 -11.46 -6.33 -1.96
CA LYS A 43 -12.54 -6.01 -2.91
C LYS A 43 -13.50 -4.96 -2.36
N LYS A 44 -13.98 -5.12 -1.13
CA LYS A 44 -14.90 -4.17 -0.48
C LYS A 44 -14.29 -2.79 -0.23
N HIS A 45 -12.96 -2.70 -0.14
CA HIS A 45 -12.24 -1.45 0.07
C HIS A 45 -11.94 -0.73 -1.24
N LEU A 46 -11.76 -1.47 -2.34
CA LEU A 46 -11.25 -0.94 -3.61
C LEU A 46 -12.25 -0.92 -4.76
N ALA A 47 -13.40 -1.61 -4.66
CA ALA A 47 -14.33 -1.77 -5.79
C ALA A 47 -14.85 -0.45 -6.39
N ALA A 48 -15.00 0.60 -5.56
CA ALA A 48 -15.44 1.92 -6.00
C ALA A 48 -14.29 2.92 -6.21
N GLU A 49 -13.04 2.48 -5.99
CA GLU A 49 -11.86 3.35 -6.01
C GLU A 49 -11.12 3.25 -7.34
N LYS A 50 -10.47 4.37 -7.70
CA LYS A 50 -9.38 4.37 -8.67
C LYS A 50 -8.08 4.08 -7.94
N ILE A 51 -7.29 3.15 -8.45
CA ILE A 51 -6.04 2.69 -7.87
C ILE A 51 -4.90 3.31 -8.67
N TYR A 52 -4.23 4.30 -8.10
CA TYR A 52 -3.17 5.06 -8.77
C TYR A 52 -1.81 4.39 -8.64
N PHE A 53 -1.58 3.68 -7.52
CA PHE A 53 -0.37 2.90 -7.31
C PHE A 53 -0.68 1.54 -6.70
N LEU A 54 0.05 0.52 -7.18
CA LEU A 54 0.16 -0.79 -6.55
C LEU A 54 1.64 -1.05 -6.27
N SER A 55 1.98 -1.13 -5.00
CA SER A 55 3.36 -1.30 -4.52
C SER A 55 3.43 -2.36 -3.41
N SER A 56 4.61 -2.64 -2.89
CA SER A 56 4.77 -3.22 -1.56
C SER A 56 4.83 -2.13 -0.49
N GLY A 57 4.55 -2.51 0.76
CA GLY A 57 4.74 -1.66 1.92
C GLY A 57 4.29 -2.36 3.21
N ALA A 58 4.32 -1.64 4.32
CA ALA A 58 3.78 -2.08 5.60
C ALA A 58 3.20 -0.89 6.38
N PHE A 59 2.07 -1.10 7.06
CA PHE A 59 1.52 -0.13 8.01
C PHE A 59 2.09 -0.34 9.41
N SER A 60 2.03 0.68 10.26
CA SER A 60 2.37 0.58 11.69
C SER A 60 1.77 -0.68 12.33
N GLY A 61 2.62 -1.54 12.89
CA GLY A 61 2.18 -2.76 13.59
C GLY A 61 1.71 -3.91 12.69
N THR A 62 1.99 -3.85 11.39
CA THR A 62 1.69 -4.92 10.41
C THR A 62 2.97 -5.46 9.76
N THR A 63 2.88 -6.63 9.12
CA THR A 63 3.94 -7.11 8.23
C THR A 63 3.79 -6.57 6.80
N PHE A 64 4.78 -6.85 5.96
CA PHE A 64 4.74 -6.52 4.54
C PHE A 64 3.50 -7.06 3.83
N GLY A 65 3.05 -6.31 2.84
CA GLY A 65 1.88 -6.64 2.04
C GLY A 65 1.83 -5.87 0.74
N TYR A 66 0.72 -6.07 0.02
CA TYR A 66 0.38 -5.29 -1.17
C TYR A 66 -0.25 -3.98 -0.74
N LEU A 67 0.38 -2.87 -1.11
CA LEU A 67 -0.07 -1.52 -0.86
C LEU A 67 -0.80 -0.98 -2.09
N PHE A 68 -2.08 -0.67 -1.92
CA PHE A 68 -2.92 -0.02 -2.92
C PHE A 68 -3.13 1.43 -2.50
N VAL A 69 -2.80 2.38 -3.37
CA VAL A 69 -2.94 3.82 -3.12
C VAL A 69 -4.05 4.36 -4.02
N THR A 70 -5.05 4.96 -3.40
CA THR A 70 -6.24 5.51 -4.06
C THR A 70 -6.37 6.99 -3.72
N ALA A 71 -7.30 7.73 -4.32
CA ALA A 71 -7.49 9.15 -4.00
C ALA A 71 -7.94 9.39 -2.55
N THR A 72 -8.62 8.44 -1.91
CA THR A 72 -9.24 8.67 -0.59
C THR A 72 -8.51 7.97 0.56
N LYS A 73 -7.71 6.94 0.24
CA LYS A 73 -7.11 6.04 1.22
C LYS A 73 -5.96 5.21 0.66
N ALA A 74 -5.12 4.75 1.57
CA ALA A 74 -4.21 3.64 1.32
C ALA A 74 -4.78 2.35 1.94
N VAL A 75 -4.74 1.26 1.19
CA VAL A 75 -5.17 -0.07 1.64
C VAL A 75 -3.98 -1.01 1.57
N LEU A 76 -3.69 -1.71 2.66
CA LEU A 76 -2.64 -2.73 2.72
C LEU A 76 -3.28 -4.10 2.85
N THR A 77 -2.93 -5.02 1.97
CA THR A 77 -3.18 -6.45 2.19
C THR A 77 -1.96 -7.10 2.81
N GLU A 78 -1.97 -7.23 4.13
CA GLU A 78 -0.91 -7.91 4.90
C GLU A 78 -0.91 -9.41 4.56
N VAL A 79 0.26 -9.94 4.17
CA VAL A 79 0.44 -11.36 3.91
C VAL A 79 1.05 -12.02 5.16
N LYS A 80 0.24 -12.79 5.88
CA LYS A 80 0.64 -13.52 7.08
C LYS A 80 1.15 -14.94 6.75
N PRO A 81 1.88 -15.57 7.69
CA PRO A 81 2.25 -16.98 7.58
C PRO A 81 1.04 -17.87 7.25
N PHE A 82 1.31 -18.98 6.55
CA PHE A 82 0.28 -19.92 6.06
C PHE A 82 -0.71 -19.31 5.07
N GLY A 83 -0.30 -18.24 4.39
CA GLY A 83 -1.08 -17.61 3.33
C GLY A 83 -2.34 -16.90 3.80
N LYS A 84 -2.49 -16.62 5.11
CA LYS A 84 -3.59 -15.77 5.60
C LYS A 84 -3.37 -14.34 5.10
N VAL A 85 -4.42 -13.70 4.61
CA VAL A 85 -4.37 -12.30 4.16
C VAL A 85 -5.26 -11.47 5.07
N LYS A 86 -4.80 -10.28 5.45
CA LYS A 86 -5.57 -9.35 6.28
C LYS A 86 -5.57 -7.95 5.66
N PRO A 87 -6.74 -7.37 5.34
CA PRO A 87 -6.81 -6.01 4.86
C PRO A 87 -6.66 -5.02 6.02
N HIS A 88 -5.99 -3.92 5.75
CA HIS A 88 -5.86 -2.76 6.63
C HIS A 88 -6.08 -1.49 5.80
N GLU A 89 -6.59 -0.44 6.43
CA GLU A 89 -6.96 0.79 5.75
C GLU A 89 -6.46 2.01 6.52
N ILE A 90 -5.95 2.99 5.79
CA ILE A 90 -5.62 4.34 6.26
C ILE A 90 -6.41 5.30 5.38
N LYS A 91 -7.45 5.93 5.93
CA LYS A 91 -8.22 6.97 5.25
C LYS A 91 -7.52 8.31 5.42
N TYR A 92 -7.26 9.03 4.34
CA TYR A 92 -6.50 10.27 4.40
C TYR A 92 -7.22 11.37 5.19
N SER A 93 -8.56 11.39 5.11
CA SER A 93 -9.43 12.30 5.89
C SER A 93 -9.26 12.21 7.40
N ASP A 94 -8.67 11.13 7.92
CA ASP A 94 -8.48 10.94 9.36
C ASP A 94 -7.22 11.65 9.89
N TYR A 95 -6.42 12.28 9.02
CA TYR A 95 -5.12 12.86 9.33
C TYR A 95 -5.03 14.30 8.87
N THR A 96 -4.19 15.08 9.53
CA THR A 96 -4.04 16.53 9.30
C THR A 96 -2.64 16.91 8.85
N GLU A 97 -1.65 16.05 9.06
CA GLU A 97 -0.27 16.31 8.68
C GLU A 97 0.35 15.05 8.07
N LEU A 98 1.22 15.26 7.09
CA LEU A 98 1.99 14.23 6.41
C LEU A 98 3.48 14.59 6.44
N ASP A 99 4.31 13.63 6.80
CA ASP A 99 5.76 13.77 6.88
C ASP A 99 6.43 12.56 6.22
N HIS A 100 7.71 12.67 5.86
CA HIS A 100 8.42 11.55 5.25
C HIS A 100 9.90 11.50 5.65
N ASP A 101 10.46 10.28 5.66
CA ASP A 101 11.86 10.04 5.98
C ASP A 101 12.38 8.80 5.23
N ILE A 102 13.70 8.73 5.06
CA ILE A 102 14.42 7.57 4.52
C ILE A 102 15.43 7.12 5.57
N LEU A 103 15.05 6.11 6.34
CA LEU A 103 15.88 5.55 7.40
C LEU A 103 16.93 4.62 6.79
N LYS A 104 18.19 4.82 7.17
CA LYS A 104 19.32 3.96 6.76
C LYS A 104 19.98 3.37 8.01
N ALA A 105 19.92 2.06 8.17
CA ALA A 105 20.57 1.35 9.27
C ALA A 105 21.04 -0.04 8.83
N LEU A 106 22.27 -0.41 9.18
CA LEU A 106 22.84 -1.75 8.93
C LEU A 106 22.70 -2.22 7.47
N GLY A 107 22.85 -1.31 6.50
CA GLY A 107 22.71 -1.61 5.07
C GLY A 107 21.26 -1.75 4.57
N ILE A 108 20.27 -1.57 5.45
CA ILE A 108 18.85 -1.57 5.11
C ILE A 108 18.39 -0.11 4.96
N THR A 109 17.78 0.18 3.82
CA THR A 109 17.09 1.45 3.57
C THR A 109 15.58 1.21 3.69
N ALA A 110 14.92 1.95 4.57
CA ALA A 110 13.48 1.89 4.76
C ALA A 110 12.88 3.29 4.56
N THR A 111 12.02 3.39 3.56
CA THR A 111 11.20 4.59 3.34
C THR A 111 10.08 4.65 4.37
N VAL A 112 9.70 5.85 4.78
CA VAL A 112 8.67 6.09 5.78
C VAL A 112 7.82 7.28 5.35
N ILE A 113 6.49 7.08 5.31
CA ILE A 113 5.49 8.14 5.28
C ILE A 113 4.80 8.13 6.64
N GLU A 114 4.84 9.24 7.38
CA GLU A 114 4.19 9.39 8.68
C GLU A 114 2.93 10.25 8.55
N LEU A 115 1.77 9.67 8.86
CA LEU A 115 0.48 10.36 8.92
C LEU A 115 0.16 10.69 10.38
N LYS A 116 0.01 11.97 10.70
CA LYS A 116 -0.29 12.45 12.05
C LYS A 116 -1.73 12.92 12.12
N LYS A 117 -2.41 12.57 13.21
CA LYS A 117 -3.74 13.07 13.51
C LYS A 117 -3.86 13.60 14.94
N PRO A 118 -4.72 14.61 15.17
CA PRO A 118 -4.99 15.10 16.51
C PRO A 118 -5.56 13.98 17.39
N GLY A 119 -5.18 13.97 18.66
CA GLY A 119 -5.69 13.02 19.64
C GLY A 119 -5.85 13.68 21.01
N ILE A 120 -6.70 13.07 21.85
CA ILE A 120 -7.10 13.61 23.17
C ILE A 120 -5.90 13.77 24.12
N PHE A 121 -4.84 12.97 23.95
CA PHE A 121 -3.62 12.98 24.76
C PHE A 121 -2.35 13.19 23.92
N GLY A 122 -2.44 13.99 22.85
CA GLY A 122 -1.34 14.26 21.92
C GLY A 122 -1.59 13.69 20.51
N SER A 123 -0.63 13.86 19.60
CA SER A 123 -0.76 13.40 18.21
C SER A 123 -0.66 11.87 18.13
N LYS A 124 -1.63 11.22 17.47
CA LYS A 124 -1.49 9.81 17.07
C LYS A 124 -0.80 9.76 15.70
N LYS A 125 0.08 8.78 15.52
CA LYS A 125 0.89 8.62 14.31
C LYS A 125 0.67 7.23 13.72
N ASN A 126 0.40 7.18 12.43
CA ASN A 126 0.47 5.95 11.64
C ASN A 126 1.56 6.10 10.58
N LYS A 127 2.19 4.99 10.21
CA LYS A 127 3.29 4.97 9.25
C LYS A 127 2.95 4.02 8.12
N ILE A 128 3.30 4.42 6.90
CA ILE A 128 3.47 3.52 5.76
C ILE A 128 4.96 3.41 5.53
N THR A 129 5.49 2.20 5.54
CA THR A 129 6.93 1.95 5.52
C THR A 129 7.32 0.98 4.42
N HIS A 130 8.60 0.99 4.07
CA HIS A 130 9.21 0.06 3.13
C HIS A 130 8.55 0.02 1.74
N ILE A 131 8.05 1.18 1.30
CA ILE A 131 7.72 1.39 -0.11
C ILE A 131 9.04 1.35 -0.89
N PRO A 132 9.14 0.62 -2.01
CA PRO A 132 10.34 0.63 -2.84
C PRO A 132 10.71 2.07 -3.21
N GLN A 133 12.00 2.41 -3.15
CA GLN A 133 12.44 3.79 -3.35
C GLN A 133 12.02 4.37 -4.71
N ARG A 134 11.95 3.54 -5.76
CA ARG A 134 11.45 3.94 -7.09
C ARG A 134 10.00 4.42 -7.11
N ASP A 135 9.18 3.96 -6.16
CA ASP A 135 7.73 4.25 -6.08
C ASP A 135 7.45 5.29 -4.98
N PHE A 136 8.40 5.51 -4.08
CA PHE A 136 8.19 6.25 -2.83
C PHE A 136 7.87 7.73 -3.04
N ASP A 137 8.67 8.45 -3.83
CA ASP A 137 8.52 9.90 -4.00
C ASP A 137 7.16 10.24 -4.64
N ASP A 138 6.76 9.46 -5.65
CA ASP A 138 5.48 9.65 -6.35
C ASP A 138 4.29 9.30 -5.45
N ILE A 139 4.37 8.21 -4.68
CA ILE A 139 3.32 7.84 -3.72
C ILE A 139 3.21 8.90 -2.62
N TYR A 140 4.32 9.37 -2.05
CA TYR A 140 4.31 10.40 -1.02
C TYR A 140 3.67 11.69 -1.55
N LYS A 141 4.12 12.17 -2.72
CA LYS A 141 3.59 13.37 -3.35
C LYS A 141 2.10 13.24 -3.63
N PHE A 142 1.67 12.09 -4.15
CA PHE A 142 0.26 11.82 -4.42
C PHE A 142 -0.59 11.87 -3.15
N ILE A 143 -0.19 11.16 -2.08
CA ILE A 143 -0.90 11.16 -0.79
C ILE A 143 -0.96 12.59 -0.22
N ASN A 144 0.14 13.34 -0.29
CA ASN A 144 0.17 14.72 0.18
C ASN A 144 -0.84 15.60 -0.56
N MET A 145 -1.00 15.41 -1.87
CA MET A 145 -2.02 16.12 -2.67
C MET A 145 -3.46 15.74 -2.31
N GLN A 146 -3.70 14.57 -1.72
CA GLN A 146 -5.06 14.16 -1.31
C GLN A 146 -5.42 14.61 0.10
N MET A 147 -4.43 15.01 0.91
CA MET A 147 -4.64 15.50 2.27
C MET A 147 -4.77 17.03 2.36
N ASN A 148 -4.34 17.76 1.33
CA ASN A 148 -4.38 19.23 1.24
C ASN A 148 -5.39 19.68 0.19
#